data_AF-A0A3B8XU73-F1
#
_entry.id   AF-A0A3B8XU73-F1
#
_cell.length_a   1.000
_cell.length_b   1.000
_cell.length_c   1.000
_cell.angle_alpha   90.00
_cell.angle_beta   90.00
_cell.angle_gamma   90.00
#
_symmetry.space_group_name_H-M   'P 1'
#
loop_
_entity.id
_entity.type
_entity.pdbx_description
1 polymer ?
#
loop_
_entity_poly.entity_id
_entity_poly.type
_entity_poly.pdbx_seq_one_letter_code
_entity_poly.pdbx_strand_id
1 'polypeptide(L)'
;GPNGAGKSTLINALIGEDRMLTGPEAGITRDSISVDWKVGKRRIKLWDTAGLRRRARVTEKLEKLSVADTLRAVRFSEVAVVLLDATQTFERQDLHIADLVEQEGRGLVIAVNKWDKVDEPQEVLRMLKEELERLLPQIRGVPIVTFSALTGRGTEKLMPAIERVHHLWNARVPTARLNRWLEEATSRHQPPAAKGRPVNLKYMSQVKSRPPTFAVFSSRADEVPTSYRRYLVNGLRETFELPGVPIRLFMRKGKNPYAGRKKRS
;
A
#
# COMPACT_ATOMS: atom_id res chain seq x y z
N GLY A 1 1.41 -12.57 -6.21
CA GLY A 1 2.51 -13.54 -6.05
C GLY A 1 2.43 -14.58 -7.15
N PRO A 2 3.57 -15.12 -7.58
CA PRO A 2 3.70 -16.01 -8.71
C PRO A 2 3.13 -17.40 -8.39
N ASN A 3 2.92 -18.21 -9.43
CA ASN A 3 2.49 -19.59 -9.26
C ASN A 3 3.57 -20.38 -8.49
N GLY A 4 3.16 -21.19 -7.51
CA GLY A 4 4.10 -22.01 -6.72
C GLY A 4 4.71 -21.31 -5.49
N ALA A 5 4.45 -20.01 -5.29
CA ALA A 5 4.85 -19.29 -4.07
C ALA A 5 4.15 -19.76 -2.78
N GLY A 6 3.13 -20.63 -2.90
CA GLY A 6 2.44 -21.25 -1.77
C GLY A 6 1.17 -20.51 -1.30
N LYS A 7 0.54 -19.70 -2.15
CA LYS A 7 -0.69 -18.96 -1.83
C LYS A 7 -1.82 -19.84 -1.29
N SER A 8 -2.13 -20.95 -1.96
CA SER A 8 -3.17 -21.89 -1.49
C SER A 8 -2.80 -22.54 -0.16
N THR A 9 -1.53 -22.86 0.06
CA THR A 9 -1.03 -23.40 1.33
C THR A 9 -1.17 -22.37 2.45
N LEU A 10 -0.80 -21.12 2.20
CA LEU A 10 -0.98 -20.03 3.16
C LEU A 10 -2.45 -19.81 3.50
N ILE A 11 -3.32 -19.73 2.50
CA ILE A 11 -4.77 -19.58 2.70
C ILE A 11 -5.30 -20.73 3.57
N ASN A 12 -4.85 -21.96 3.32
CA ASN A 12 -5.23 -23.11 4.14
C ASN A 12 -4.71 -23.04 5.57
N ALA A 13 -3.47 -22.60 5.76
CA ALA A 13 -2.89 -22.42 7.09
C ALA A 13 -3.67 -21.36 7.89
N LEU A 14 -3.93 -20.19 7.28
CA LEU A 14 -4.67 -19.09 7.89
C LEU A 14 -6.13 -19.45 8.23
N ILE A 15 -6.81 -20.14 7.31
CA ILE A 15 -8.22 -20.51 7.49
C ILE A 15 -8.38 -21.75 8.38
N GLY A 16 -7.42 -22.67 8.35
CA GLY A 16 -7.46 -23.91 9.14
C GLY A 16 -7.33 -23.67 10.64
N GLU A 17 -6.66 -22.59 11.04
CA GLU A 17 -6.52 -22.16 12.44
C GLU A 17 -7.79 -21.50 12.99
N ASP A 18 -8.54 -20.75 12.16
CA ASP A 18 -9.73 -19.97 12.56
C ASP A 18 -11.00 -20.52 11.87
N ARG A 19 -11.68 -21.49 12.50
CA ARG A 19 -12.91 -22.09 11.96
C ARG A 19 -14.08 -21.10 11.86
N MET A 20 -14.32 -20.56 10.67
CA MET A 20 -15.65 -20.38 10.05
C MET A 20 -15.46 -19.82 8.64
N LEU A 21 -15.74 -20.65 7.63
CA LEU A 21 -15.91 -20.20 6.24
C LEU A 21 -17.41 -20.14 5.94
N THR A 22 -17.90 -18.99 5.51
CA THR A 22 -19.16 -18.93 4.78
C THR A 22 -18.87 -18.99 3.29
N GLY A 23 -19.67 -19.75 2.55
CA GLY A 23 -19.49 -19.94 1.12
C GLY A 23 -19.56 -18.62 0.34
N PRO A 24 -19.08 -18.60 -0.92
CA PRO A 24 -19.10 -17.39 -1.74
C PRO A 24 -20.51 -16.80 -1.84
N GLU A 25 -20.65 -15.49 -1.59
CA GLU A 25 -21.92 -14.77 -1.82
C GLU A 25 -22.28 -14.82 -3.32
N ALA A 26 -23.31 -15.58 -3.66
CA ALA A 26 -23.84 -15.63 -5.02
C ALA A 26 -24.46 -14.27 -5.37
N GLY A 27 -23.80 -13.49 -6.22
CA GLY A 27 -24.35 -12.21 -6.69
C GLY A 27 -23.32 -11.15 -7.12
N ILE A 28 -22.04 -11.34 -6.85
CA ILE A 28 -20.99 -10.40 -7.27
C ILE A 28 -20.27 -10.98 -8.48
N THR A 29 -20.26 -10.19 -9.56
CA THR A 29 -19.65 -10.42 -10.89
C THR A 29 -18.77 -11.66 -11.04
N ARG A 30 -19.08 -12.46 -12.07
CA ARG A 30 -18.59 -13.78 -12.51
C ARG A 30 -17.10 -14.16 -12.31
N ASP A 31 -16.23 -13.25 -11.87
CA ASP A 31 -14.76 -13.35 -11.95
C ASP A 31 -13.95 -12.91 -10.71
N SER A 32 -14.54 -12.74 -9.53
CA SER A 32 -13.75 -12.65 -8.28
C SER A 32 -14.41 -13.43 -7.16
N ILE A 33 -13.78 -14.53 -6.75
CA ILE A 33 -14.23 -15.31 -5.61
C ILE A 33 -13.72 -14.61 -4.35
N SER A 34 -14.66 -14.24 -3.48
CA SER A 34 -14.36 -13.79 -2.14
C SER A 34 -14.72 -14.87 -1.12
N VAL A 35 -13.98 -14.90 -0.02
CA VAL A 35 -14.26 -15.75 1.12
C VAL A 35 -14.34 -14.87 2.34
N ASP A 36 -15.46 -14.96 3.07
CA ASP A 36 -15.54 -14.35 4.38
C ASP A 36 -14.80 -15.23 5.39
N TRP A 37 -13.95 -14.56 6.17
CA TRP A 37 -13.07 -15.17 7.14
C TRP A 37 -13.14 -14.36 8.43
N LYS A 38 -13.26 -15.05 9.56
CA LYS A 38 -13.28 -14.43 10.89
C LYS A 38 -11.98 -14.72 11.61
N VAL A 39 -11.24 -13.67 11.97
CA VAL A 39 -10.01 -13.77 12.78
C VAL A 39 -10.28 -13.09 14.12
N GLY A 40 -10.39 -13.87 15.19
CA GLY A 40 -10.83 -13.39 16.50
C GLY A 40 -12.18 -12.67 16.41
N LYS A 41 -12.20 -11.33 16.61
CA LYS A 41 -13.40 -10.49 16.52
C LYS A 41 -13.58 -9.78 15.17
N ARG A 42 -12.61 -9.89 14.26
CA ARG A 42 -12.62 -9.20 12.97
C ARG A 42 -13.32 -10.06 11.90
N ARG A 43 -14.06 -9.41 11.02
CA ARG A 43 -14.56 -10.00 9.78
C ARG A 43 -13.68 -9.49 8.64
N ILE A 44 -13.14 -10.41 7.86
CA ILE A 44 -12.21 -10.17 6.77
C ILE A 44 -12.82 -10.79 5.53
N LYS A 45 -12.81 -10.04 4.42
CA LYS A 45 -13.16 -10.59 3.11
C LYS A 45 -11.87 -10.80 2.34
N LEU A 46 -11.52 -12.06 2.11
CA LEU A 46 -10.34 -12.44 1.34
C LEU A 46 -10.68 -12.42 -0.15
N TRP A 47 -10.01 -11.56 -0.91
CA TRP A 47 -10.10 -11.51 -2.36
C TRP A 47 -8.90 -12.25 -2.97
N ASP A 48 -9.16 -13.25 -3.81
CA ASP A 48 -8.09 -13.99 -4.49
C ASP A 48 -8.28 -14.03 -6.00
N THR A 49 -7.15 -14.00 -6.68
CA THR A 49 -7.01 -13.96 -8.12
C THR A 49 -7.08 -15.36 -8.74
N ALA A 50 -6.67 -16.43 -8.04
CA ALA A 50 -6.80 -17.83 -8.54
C ALA A 50 -6.77 -18.97 -7.51
N GLY A 51 -6.20 -18.79 -6.32
CA GLY A 51 -6.07 -19.88 -5.33
C GLY A 51 -7.41 -20.33 -4.76
N LEU A 52 -8.35 -19.39 -4.55
CA LEU A 52 -9.74 -19.68 -4.19
C LEU A 52 -10.55 -20.27 -5.36
N ARG A 53 -10.23 -19.93 -6.62
CA ARG A 53 -10.87 -20.51 -7.83
C ARG A 53 -10.64 -22.02 -7.95
N ARG A 54 -9.44 -22.51 -7.61
CA ARG A 54 -9.11 -23.96 -7.60
C ARG A 54 -10.02 -24.79 -6.67
N ARG A 55 -10.53 -24.20 -5.58
CA ARG A 55 -11.49 -24.88 -4.68
C ARG A 55 -12.91 -24.91 -5.25
N ALA A 56 -13.31 -23.89 -6.01
CA ALA A 56 -14.66 -23.77 -6.55
C ALA A 56 -14.87 -24.57 -7.84
N ARG A 57 -13.81 -24.87 -8.61
CA ARG A 57 -13.87 -25.66 -9.85
C ARG A 57 -12.77 -26.71 -9.85
N VAL A 58 -13.15 -27.97 -9.60
CA VAL A 58 -12.25 -29.13 -9.51
C VAL A 58 -11.69 -29.54 -10.89
N THR A 59 -12.13 -28.92 -11.99
CA THR A 59 -11.94 -29.44 -13.36
C THR A 59 -11.36 -28.47 -14.41
N GLU A 60 -10.85 -27.28 -14.06
CA GLU A 60 -10.29 -26.38 -15.07
C GLU A 60 -8.75 -26.46 -15.20
N LYS A 61 -8.28 -26.58 -16.45
CA LYS A 61 -6.87 -26.46 -16.85
C LYS A 61 -6.32 -25.09 -16.39
N LEU A 62 -5.03 -25.08 -16.06
CA LEU A 62 -4.24 -23.92 -15.64
C LEU A 62 -4.38 -22.74 -16.62
N GLU A 63 -5.28 -21.79 -16.32
CA GLU A 63 -5.22 -20.48 -16.94
C GLU A 63 -4.08 -19.68 -16.30
N LYS A 64 -3.21 -19.10 -17.14
CA LYS A 64 -2.24 -18.10 -16.68
C LYS A 64 -3.05 -16.95 -16.08
N LEU A 65 -2.82 -16.70 -14.79
CA LEU A 65 -3.41 -15.57 -14.08
C LEU A 65 -3.12 -14.29 -14.86
N SER A 66 -4.16 -13.63 -15.36
CA SER A 66 -3.97 -12.40 -16.10
C SER A 66 -3.55 -11.28 -15.15
N VAL A 67 -2.77 -10.31 -15.64
CA VAL A 67 -2.48 -9.07 -14.91
C VAL A 67 -3.78 -8.36 -14.54
N ALA A 68 -4.82 -8.48 -15.38
CA ALA A 68 -6.14 -7.90 -15.14
C ALA A 68 -6.84 -8.48 -13.91
N ASP A 69 -6.76 -9.79 -13.68
CA ASP A 69 -7.36 -10.42 -12.48
C ASP A 69 -6.62 -10.01 -11.21
N THR A 70 -5.29 -9.89 -11.29
CA THR A 70 -4.47 -9.38 -10.18
C THR A 70 -4.86 -7.95 -9.83
N LEU A 71 -4.96 -7.07 -10.83
CA LEU A 71 -5.37 -5.69 -10.64
C LEU A 71 -6.80 -5.58 -10.08
N ARG A 72 -7.73 -6.43 -10.53
CA ARG A 72 -9.10 -6.48 -10.02
C ARG A 72 -9.12 -6.82 -8.52
N ALA A 73 -8.38 -7.85 -8.09
CA ALA A 73 -8.32 -8.20 -6.66
C ALA A 73 -7.71 -7.08 -5.80
N VAL A 74 -6.67 -6.40 -6.31
CA VAL A 74 -6.07 -5.24 -5.64
C VAL A 74 -7.11 -4.12 -5.46
N ARG A 75 -7.92 -3.83 -6.47
CA ARG A 75 -8.97 -2.79 -6.41
C ARG A 75 -10.07 -3.07 -5.38
N PHE A 76 -10.39 -4.33 -5.13
CA PHE A 76 -11.35 -4.72 -4.08
C PHE A 76 -10.73 -4.79 -2.69
N SER A 77 -9.41 -4.84 -2.59
CA SER A 77 -8.69 -5.00 -1.34
C SER A 77 -8.39 -3.65 -0.68
N GLU A 78 -8.43 -3.60 0.66
CA GLU A 78 -7.91 -2.47 1.43
C GLU A 78 -6.41 -2.62 1.68
N VAL A 79 -5.98 -3.86 1.95
CA VAL A 79 -4.58 -4.27 2.09
C VAL A 79 -4.31 -5.45 1.18
N ALA A 80 -3.26 -5.36 0.36
CA ALA A 80 -2.79 -6.45 -0.49
C ALA A 80 -1.56 -7.12 0.15
N VAL A 81 -1.56 -8.45 0.13
CA VAL A 81 -0.41 -9.26 0.56
C VAL A 81 0.30 -9.80 -0.67
N VAL A 82 1.50 -9.28 -0.95
CA VAL A 82 2.33 -9.76 -2.06
C VAL A 82 3.19 -10.90 -1.54
N LEU A 83 2.80 -12.12 -1.91
CA LEU A 83 3.51 -13.34 -1.57
C LEU A 83 4.72 -13.56 -2.50
N LEU A 84 5.89 -13.68 -1.90
CA LEU A 84 7.19 -14.02 -2.50
C LEU A 84 7.64 -15.41 -2.06
N ASP A 85 8.45 -16.06 -2.89
CA ASP A 85 9.07 -17.35 -2.59
C ASP A 85 10.53 -17.16 -2.19
N ALA A 86 10.90 -17.52 -0.96
CA ALA A 86 12.26 -17.33 -0.46
C ALA A 86 13.32 -18.18 -1.18
N THR A 87 12.91 -19.25 -1.87
CA THR A 87 13.84 -20.14 -2.58
C THR A 87 14.12 -19.70 -4.01
N GLN A 88 13.50 -18.62 -4.47
CA GLN A 88 13.68 -18.09 -5.81
C GLN A 88 14.34 -16.71 -5.71
N THR A 89 15.16 -16.38 -6.69
CA THR A 89 15.69 -15.02 -6.83
C THR A 89 14.53 -14.05 -6.98
N PHE A 90 14.56 -12.93 -6.26
CA PHE A 90 13.53 -11.90 -6.40
C PHE A 90 13.48 -11.39 -7.84
N GLU A 91 12.38 -11.71 -8.53
CA GLU A 91 12.21 -11.30 -9.92
C GLU A 91 11.57 -9.91 -10.01
N ARG A 92 11.90 -9.15 -11.07
CA ARG A 92 11.28 -7.83 -11.32
C ARG A 92 9.75 -7.91 -11.42
N GLN A 93 9.20 -9.06 -11.81
CA GLN A 93 7.76 -9.27 -11.93
C GLN A 93 7.03 -9.19 -10.57
N ASP A 94 7.66 -9.67 -9.50
CA ASP A 94 7.07 -9.63 -8.16
C ASP A 94 6.99 -8.20 -7.62
N LEU A 95 8.03 -7.42 -7.89
CA LEU A 95 8.09 -6.00 -7.55
C LEU A 95 7.11 -5.16 -8.37
N HIS A 96 6.81 -5.56 -9.61
CA HIS A 96 5.79 -4.90 -10.42
C HIS A 96 4.40 -5.00 -9.77
N ILE A 97 4.05 -6.13 -9.14
CA ILE A 97 2.77 -6.26 -8.43
C ILE A 97 2.74 -5.32 -7.21
N ALA A 98 3.84 -5.22 -6.46
CA ALA A 98 3.93 -4.29 -5.33
C ALA A 98 3.79 -2.83 -5.78
N ASP A 99 4.38 -2.46 -6.92
CA ASP A 99 4.20 -1.15 -7.54
C ASP A 99 2.74 -0.89 -7.93
N LEU A 100 2.07 -1.85 -8.57
CA LEU A 100 0.64 -1.74 -8.90
C LEU A 100 -0.24 -1.54 -7.66
N VAL A 101 0.08 -2.22 -6.55
CA VAL A 101 -0.63 -2.04 -5.27
C VAL A 101 -0.46 -0.62 -4.74
N GLU A 102 0.75 -0.07 -4.80
CA GLU A 102 1.01 1.32 -4.40
C GLU A 102 0.27 2.31 -5.30
N GLN A 103 0.31 2.09 -6.62
CA GLN A 103 -0.34 2.94 -7.62
C GLN A 103 -1.86 2.94 -7.45
N GLU A 104 -2.48 1.82 -7.08
CA GLU A 104 -3.90 1.72 -6.71
C GLU A 104 -4.20 2.27 -5.30
N GLY A 105 -3.17 2.71 -4.58
CA GLY A 105 -3.28 3.38 -3.28
C GLY A 105 -3.70 2.45 -2.15
N ARG A 106 -3.37 1.16 -2.22
CA ARG A 106 -3.75 0.16 -1.22
C ARG A 106 -2.64 -0.06 -0.21
N GLY A 107 -3.00 -0.50 1.00
CA GLY A 107 -2.01 -0.98 1.96
C GLY A 107 -1.26 -2.17 1.38
N LEU A 108 0.02 -2.31 1.72
CA LEU A 108 0.87 -3.39 1.21
C LEU A 108 1.55 -4.11 2.36
N VAL A 109 1.60 -5.44 2.29
CA VAL A 109 2.45 -6.30 3.10
C VAL A 109 3.24 -7.20 2.15
N ILE A 110 4.56 -7.25 2.34
CA ILE A 110 5.41 -8.22 1.65
C ILE A 110 5.47 -9.48 2.50
N ALA A 111 5.04 -10.61 1.95
CA ALA A 111 4.96 -11.89 2.62
C ALA A 111 5.95 -12.84 1.97
N VAL A 112 6.99 -13.28 2.68
CA VAL A 112 8.04 -14.15 2.15
C VAL A 112 7.85 -15.55 2.71
N ASN A 113 7.44 -16.48 1.85
CA ASN A 113 7.13 -17.85 2.21
C ASN A 113 8.32 -18.80 1.97
N LYS A 114 8.22 -20.03 2.50
CA LYS A 114 9.28 -21.07 2.46
C LYS A 114 10.55 -20.65 3.20
N TRP A 115 10.38 -19.81 4.22
CA TRP A 115 11.48 -19.30 5.02
C TRP A 115 12.24 -20.39 5.81
N ASP A 116 11.64 -21.58 5.95
CA ASP A 116 12.28 -22.78 6.48
C ASP A 116 13.45 -23.31 5.62
N LYS A 117 13.53 -22.89 4.36
CA LYS A 117 14.56 -23.33 3.39
C LYS A 117 15.66 -22.30 3.16
N VAL A 118 15.73 -21.26 4.00
CA VAL A 118 16.69 -20.17 3.84
C VAL A 118 17.89 -20.44 4.73
N ASP A 119 19.07 -20.59 4.12
CA ASP A 119 20.33 -20.88 4.83
C ASP A 119 20.85 -19.68 5.62
N GLU A 120 20.77 -18.48 5.03
CA GLU A 120 21.22 -17.21 5.65
C GLU A 120 20.06 -16.21 5.79
N PRO A 121 19.11 -16.42 6.74
CA PRO A 121 17.89 -15.60 6.86
C PRO A 121 18.14 -14.11 6.98
N GLN A 122 19.15 -13.72 7.75
CA GLN A 122 19.46 -12.32 8.04
C GLN A 122 19.96 -11.60 6.79
N GLU A 123 20.82 -12.25 6.01
CA GLU A 123 21.39 -11.68 4.79
C GLU A 123 20.33 -11.57 3.70
N VAL A 124 19.54 -12.62 3.47
CA VAL A 124 18.45 -12.61 2.50
C VAL A 124 17.42 -11.52 2.83
N LEU A 125 17.07 -11.36 4.12
CA LEU A 125 16.15 -10.31 4.54
C LEU A 125 16.74 -8.90 4.35
N ARG A 126 18.05 -8.72 4.59
CA ARG A 126 18.75 -7.45 4.38
C ARG A 126 18.76 -7.08 2.89
N MET A 127 19.16 -8.02 2.02
CA MET A 127 19.16 -7.84 0.57
C MET A 127 17.76 -7.48 0.05
N LEU A 128 16.71 -8.18 0.51
CA LEU A 128 15.33 -7.88 0.14
C LEU A 128 14.92 -6.46 0.54
N LYS A 129 15.28 -6.02 1.75
CA LYS A 129 14.99 -4.66 2.22
C LYS A 129 15.70 -3.62 1.36
N GLU A 130 16.98 -3.80 1.10
CA GLU A 130 17.77 -2.89 0.27
C GLU A 130 17.21 -2.81 -1.16
N GLU A 131 16.80 -3.95 -1.73
CA GLU A 131 16.20 -3.98 -3.07
C GLU A 131 14.82 -3.31 -3.12
N LEU A 132 13.96 -3.55 -2.12
CA LEU A 132 12.66 -2.89 -2.01
C LEU A 132 12.80 -1.38 -1.84
N GLU A 133 13.72 -0.90 -1.00
CA GLU A 133 13.96 0.53 -0.83
C GLU A 133 14.53 1.18 -2.10
N ARG A 134 15.40 0.46 -2.82
CA ARG A 134 16.00 0.95 -4.08
C ARG A 134 14.99 1.03 -5.22
N LEU A 135 14.15 0.00 -5.38
CA LEU A 135 13.23 -0.12 -6.52
C LEU A 135 11.87 0.51 -6.26
N LEU A 136 11.41 0.52 -5.01
CA LEU A 136 10.09 1.02 -4.61
C LEU A 136 10.20 1.99 -3.41
N PRO A 137 10.91 3.12 -3.54
CA PRO A 137 11.08 4.09 -2.45
C PRO A 137 9.75 4.66 -1.91
N GLN A 138 8.69 4.64 -2.72
CA GLN A 138 7.35 5.08 -2.37
C GLN A 138 6.70 4.26 -1.24
N ILE A 139 7.07 2.99 -1.08
CA ILE A 139 6.57 2.09 -0.02
C ILE A 139 7.61 1.86 1.09
N ARG A 140 8.59 2.76 1.24
CA ARG A 140 9.60 2.65 2.30
C ARG A 140 8.95 2.41 3.67
N GLY A 141 9.45 1.41 4.37
CA GLY A 141 8.90 0.95 5.65
C GLY A 141 7.74 -0.04 5.53
N VAL A 142 7.48 -0.58 4.33
CA VAL A 142 6.52 -1.69 4.15
C VAL A 142 6.92 -2.86 5.04
N PRO A 143 5.98 -3.48 5.79
CA PRO A 143 6.31 -4.64 6.59
C PRO A 143 6.63 -5.83 5.69
N ILE A 144 7.73 -6.51 6.03
CA ILE A 144 8.12 -7.79 5.45
C ILE A 144 7.87 -8.85 6.51
N VAL A 145 7.02 -9.83 6.19
CA VAL A 145 6.68 -10.95 7.07
C VAL A 145 7.25 -12.22 6.46
N THR A 146 8.22 -12.83 7.15
CA THR A 146 8.85 -14.08 6.74
C THR A 146 8.23 -15.26 7.49
N PHE A 147 7.83 -16.31 6.77
CA PHE A 147 7.17 -17.48 7.36
C PHE A 147 7.29 -18.72 6.48
N SER A 148 6.82 -19.85 7.00
CA SER A 148 6.67 -21.10 6.28
C SER A 148 5.23 -21.58 6.40
N ALA A 149 4.47 -21.45 5.31
CA ALA A 149 3.10 -21.96 5.28
C ALA A 149 3.03 -23.49 5.40
N LEU A 150 4.11 -24.20 5.06
CA LEU A 150 4.20 -25.65 5.15
C LEU A 150 4.32 -26.11 6.62
N THR A 151 5.17 -25.45 7.40
CA THR A 151 5.43 -25.80 8.80
C THR A 151 4.54 -25.04 9.79
N GLY A 152 3.84 -23.99 9.33
CA GLY A 152 3.09 -23.06 10.17
C GLY A 152 3.97 -22.03 10.89
N ARG A 153 5.31 -22.14 10.83
CA ARG A 153 6.19 -21.22 11.56
C ARG A 153 6.08 -19.79 11.00
N GLY A 154 5.76 -18.82 11.86
CA GLY A 154 5.77 -17.39 11.53
C GLY A 154 4.48 -16.88 10.88
N THR A 155 3.50 -17.74 10.60
CA THR A 155 2.21 -17.35 10.01
C THR A 155 1.42 -16.43 10.94
N GLU A 156 1.59 -16.60 12.26
CA GLU A 156 0.94 -15.80 13.30
C GLU A 156 1.29 -14.31 13.23
N LYS A 157 2.40 -13.95 12.58
CA LYS A 157 2.86 -12.56 12.41
C LYS A 157 2.17 -11.83 11.27
N LEU A 158 1.53 -12.55 10.34
CA LEU A 158 0.97 -11.97 9.13
C LEU A 158 -0.25 -11.10 9.44
N MET A 159 -1.18 -11.60 10.25
CA MET A 159 -2.39 -10.85 10.60
C MET A 159 -2.12 -9.56 11.37
N PRO A 160 -1.26 -9.54 12.41
CA PRO A 160 -0.85 -8.30 13.07
C PRO A 160 -0.20 -7.28 12.12
N ALA A 161 0.56 -7.73 11.12
CA ALA A 161 1.15 -6.84 10.11
C ALA A 161 0.08 -6.23 9.20
N ILE A 162 -0.89 -7.04 8.73
CA ILE A 162 -2.03 -6.57 7.93
C ILE A 162 -2.86 -5.55 8.71
N GLU A 163 -3.16 -5.82 9.98
CA GLU A 163 -3.93 -4.91 10.84
C GLU A 163 -3.21 -3.59 11.06
N ARG A 164 -1.89 -3.63 11.29
CA ARG A 164 -1.05 -2.42 11.42
C ARG A 164 -1.09 -1.58 10.16
N VAL A 165 -0.89 -2.21 9.00
CA VAL A 165 -0.95 -1.50 7.69
C VAL A 165 -2.34 -0.94 7.45
N HIS A 166 -3.39 -1.70 7.72
CA HIS A 166 -4.76 -1.23 7.61
C HIS A 166 -5.01 -0.02 8.52
N HIS A 167 -4.53 -0.05 9.77
CA HIS A 167 -4.65 1.09 10.69
C HIS A 167 -3.93 2.34 10.17
N LEU A 168 -2.68 2.21 9.74
CA LEU A 168 -1.90 3.32 9.17
C LEU A 168 -2.53 3.85 7.87
N TRP A 169 -3.05 2.97 7.03
CA TRP A 169 -3.76 3.32 5.80
C TRP A 169 -5.09 4.03 6.08
N ASN A 170 -5.60 3.97 7.31
CA ASN A 170 -6.79 4.70 7.76
C ASN A 170 -6.46 5.98 8.54
N ALA A 171 -5.18 6.28 8.78
CA ALA A 171 -4.76 7.33 9.69
C ALA A 171 -5.39 8.69 9.36
N ARG A 172 -5.74 9.44 10.41
CA ARG A 172 -6.24 10.81 10.33
C ARG A 172 -5.30 11.75 11.08
N VAL A 173 -4.80 12.75 10.38
CA VAL A 173 -3.96 13.81 10.95
C VAL A 173 -4.78 15.10 11.04
N PRO A 174 -4.92 15.70 12.23
CA PRO A 174 -5.63 16.95 12.40
C PRO A 174 -5.02 18.09 11.58
N THR A 175 -5.87 18.90 10.93
CA THR A 175 -5.47 20.05 10.11
C THR A 175 -4.53 21.00 10.87
N ALA A 176 -4.77 21.25 12.17
CA ALA A 176 -3.90 22.10 12.98
C ALA A 176 -2.46 21.54 13.07
N ARG A 177 -2.30 20.23 13.30
CA ARG A 177 -0.96 19.60 13.31
C ARG A 177 -0.28 19.65 11.95
N LEU A 178 -1.04 19.42 10.87
CA LEU A 178 -0.51 19.51 9.50
C LEU A 178 0.02 20.91 9.17
N ASN A 179 -0.67 21.95 9.59
CA ASN A 179 -0.27 23.33 9.28
C ASN A 179 0.95 23.78 10.09
N ARG A 180 1.02 23.44 11.39
CA ARG A 180 2.24 23.67 12.18
C ARG A 180 3.45 22.97 11.57
N TRP A 181 3.28 21.70 11.21
CA TRP A 181 4.35 20.95 10.55
C TRP A 181 4.73 21.54 9.19
N LEU A 182 3.76 21.95 8.37
CA LEU A 182 4.04 22.54 7.05
C LEU A 182 4.86 23.84 7.17
N GLU A 183 4.55 24.66 8.16
CA GLU A 183 5.28 25.89 8.46
C GLU A 183 6.74 25.57 8.85
N GLU A 184 6.95 24.65 9.79
CA GLU A 184 8.28 24.17 10.20
C GLU A 184 9.07 23.49 9.06
N ALA A 185 8.39 22.76 8.19
CA ALA A 185 9.03 22.10 7.04
C ALA A 185 9.46 23.13 6.00
N THR A 186 8.64 24.17 5.77
CA THR A 186 8.90 25.25 4.81
C THR A 186 9.97 26.21 5.32
N SER A 187 10.04 26.45 6.63
CA SER A 187 11.09 27.28 7.23
C SER A 187 12.46 26.61 7.16
N ARG A 188 12.52 25.30 7.42
CA ARG A 188 13.75 24.50 7.29
C ARG A 188 14.25 24.38 5.86
N HIS A 189 13.34 24.19 4.91
CA HIS A 189 13.68 24.07 3.51
C HIS A 189 12.65 24.81 2.67
N GLN A 190 13.02 25.99 2.16
CA GLN A 190 12.10 26.82 1.38
C GLN A 190 11.85 26.22 -0.01
N PRO A 191 10.62 26.33 -0.54
CA PRO A 191 10.33 25.91 -1.89
C PRO A 191 11.08 26.81 -2.89
N PRO A 192 11.70 26.22 -3.93
CA PRO A 192 12.41 27.00 -4.93
C PRO A 192 11.46 27.96 -5.64
N ALA A 193 11.97 29.15 -5.97
CA ALA A 193 11.22 30.14 -6.71
C ALA A 193 10.85 29.60 -8.10
N ALA A 194 9.60 29.82 -8.50
CA ALA A 194 9.12 29.44 -9.81
C ALA A 194 9.16 30.67 -10.73
N LYS A 195 9.93 30.58 -11.82
CA LYS A 195 10.10 31.69 -12.79
C LYS A 195 10.49 33.01 -12.09
N GLY A 196 11.42 32.94 -11.14
CA GLY A 196 11.91 34.09 -10.38
C GLY A 196 10.94 34.65 -9.33
N ARG A 197 9.80 33.98 -9.07
CA ARG A 197 8.82 34.42 -8.06
C ARG A 197 8.69 33.40 -6.92
N PRO A 198 8.55 33.86 -5.66
CA PRO A 198 8.34 32.98 -4.53
C PRO A 198 7.10 32.09 -4.67
N VAL A 199 7.23 30.84 -4.22
CA VAL A 199 6.13 29.88 -4.09
C VAL A 199 5.68 29.86 -2.63
N ASN A 200 4.45 30.27 -2.36
CA ASN A 200 3.94 30.32 -0.98
C ASN A 200 2.98 29.15 -0.74
N LEU A 201 3.35 28.26 0.17
CA LEU A 201 2.49 27.18 0.66
C LEU A 201 1.66 27.74 1.81
N LYS A 202 0.35 27.87 1.61
CA LYS A 202 -0.53 28.60 2.53
C LYS A 202 -0.99 27.73 3.68
N TYR A 203 -1.54 26.56 3.36
CA TYR A 203 -2.04 25.61 4.33
C TYR A 203 -2.15 24.21 3.71
N MET A 204 -2.22 23.20 4.57
CA MET A 204 -2.44 21.81 4.21
C MET A 204 -3.65 21.25 4.95
N SER A 205 -4.39 20.34 4.29
CA SER A 205 -5.40 19.51 4.94
C SER A 205 -5.35 18.07 4.42
N GLN A 206 -5.83 17.12 5.22
CA GLN A 206 -6.02 15.75 4.78
C GLN A 206 -7.41 15.59 4.16
N VAL A 207 -7.46 15.36 2.85
CA VAL A 207 -8.71 15.27 2.07
C VAL A 207 -9.31 13.86 2.06
N LYS A 208 -8.48 12.81 2.21
CA LYS A 208 -8.94 11.42 2.34
C LYS A 208 -8.05 10.65 3.30
N SER A 209 -8.63 9.67 4.00
CA SER A 209 -7.87 8.73 4.82
C SER A 209 -7.28 7.59 4.01
N ARG A 210 -7.92 7.18 2.92
CA ARG A 210 -7.73 5.88 2.27
C ARG A 210 -7.32 6.03 0.80
N PRO A 211 -6.02 5.99 0.46
CA PRO A 211 -4.88 6.14 1.37
C PRO A 211 -4.77 7.56 1.95
N PRO A 212 -3.88 7.81 2.94
CA PRO A 212 -3.65 9.14 3.47
C PRO A 212 -3.32 10.13 2.34
N THR A 213 -4.27 11.03 2.10
CA THR A 213 -4.24 11.95 0.97
C THR A 213 -4.32 13.37 1.49
N PHE A 214 -3.30 14.16 1.18
CA PHE A 214 -3.13 15.53 1.62
C PHE A 214 -3.25 16.48 0.43
N ALA A 215 -3.78 17.66 0.69
CA ALA A 215 -3.83 18.76 -0.27
C ALA A 215 -3.10 19.97 0.31
N VAL A 216 -2.10 20.48 -0.40
CA VAL A 216 -1.41 21.73 -0.09
C VAL A 216 -1.96 22.82 -0.99
N PHE A 217 -2.43 23.89 -0.37
CA PHE A 217 -2.91 25.06 -1.08
C PHE A 217 -1.75 26.03 -1.27
N SER A 218 -1.40 26.29 -2.52
CA SER A 218 -0.25 27.13 -2.89
C SER A 218 -0.67 28.28 -3.80
N SER A 219 0.07 29.39 -3.76
CA SER A 219 -0.07 30.49 -4.73
C SER A 219 0.24 30.03 -6.16
N ARG A 220 1.18 29.08 -6.31
CA ARG A 220 1.69 28.57 -7.58
C ARG A 220 1.77 27.04 -7.55
N ALA A 221 0.62 26.40 -7.32
CA ALA A 221 0.52 24.96 -7.11
C ALA A 221 1.15 24.11 -8.25
N ASP A 222 0.95 24.51 -9.49
CA ASP A 222 1.45 23.78 -10.66
C ASP A 222 2.97 23.93 -10.84
N GLU A 223 3.57 24.94 -10.21
CA GLU A 223 4.98 25.28 -10.37
C GLU A 223 5.86 24.72 -9.24
N VAL A 224 5.28 24.00 -8.27
CA VAL A 224 6.04 23.35 -7.20
C VAL A 224 6.75 22.11 -7.76
N PRO A 225 8.10 22.06 -7.73
CA PRO A 225 8.84 20.95 -8.32
C PRO A 225 8.57 19.60 -7.65
N THR A 226 8.68 18.53 -8.42
CA THR A 226 8.49 17.15 -7.94
C THR A 226 9.42 16.80 -6.78
N SER A 227 10.67 17.30 -6.78
CA SER A 227 11.62 17.11 -5.68
C SER A 227 11.09 17.67 -4.36
N TYR A 228 10.53 18.88 -4.38
CA TYR A 228 9.95 19.50 -3.19
C TYR A 228 8.68 18.78 -2.73
N ARG A 229 7.86 18.28 -3.67
CA ARG A 229 6.71 17.42 -3.33
C ARG A 229 7.16 16.14 -2.63
N ARG A 230 8.25 15.51 -3.10
CA ARG A 230 8.85 14.32 -2.44
C ARG A 230 9.37 14.65 -1.04
N TYR A 231 10.03 15.79 -0.87
CA TYR A 231 10.45 16.29 0.44
C TYR A 231 9.26 16.37 1.42
N LEU A 232 8.15 17.00 1.00
CA LEU A 232 6.94 17.07 1.82
C LEU A 232 6.34 15.68 2.12
N VAL A 233 6.27 14.78 1.13
CA VAL A 233 5.75 13.42 1.33
C VAL A 233 6.61 12.64 2.32
N ASN A 234 7.94 12.73 2.23
CA ASN A 234 8.85 12.06 3.16
C ASN A 234 8.73 12.64 4.57
N GLY A 235 8.67 13.97 4.69
CA GLY A 235 8.47 14.61 5.99
C GLY A 235 7.12 14.27 6.62
N LEU A 236 6.05 14.13 5.82
CA LEU A 236 4.75 13.62 6.28
C LEU A 236 4.88 12.18 6.80
N ARG A 237 5.59 11.33 6.05
CA ARG A 237 5.80 9.91 6.40
C ARG A 237 6.50 9.78 7.75
N GLU A 238 7.57 10.54 7.95
CA GLU A 238 8.38 10.50 9.17
C GLU A 238 7.65 11.15 10.36
N THR A 239 7.12 12.37 10.19
CA THR A 239 6.55 13.15 11.31
C THR A 239 5.23 12.56 11.84
N PHE A 240 4.44 11.96 10.96
CA PHE A 240 3.13 11.40 11.32
C PHE A 240 3.14 9.87 11.42
N GLU A 241 4.34 9.26 11.45
CA GLU A 241 4.53 7.83 11.65
C GLU A 241 3.68 6.98 10.69
N LEU A 242 3.78 7.28 9.40
CA LEU A 242 3.04 6.60 8.33
C LEU A 242 3.95 5.67 7.49
N PRO A 243 4.75 4.76 8.07
CA PRO A 243 5.67 3.92 7.29
C PRO A 243 4.90 2.95 6.38
N GLY A 244 5.45 2.67 5.20
CA GLY A 244 4.98 1.58 4.33
C GLY A 244 3.61 1.76 3.66
N VAL A 245 2.85 2.79 4.02
CA VAL A 245 1.56 3.09 3.37
C VAL A 245 1.71 4.11 2.25
N PRO A 246 0.91 4.03 1.16
CA PRO A 246 0.91 5.05 0.12
C PRO A 246 0.51 6.41 0.70
N ILE A 247 1.21 7.47 0.33
CA ILE A 247 0.85 8.85 0.70
C ILE A 247 0.62 9.64 -0.59
N ARG A 248 -0.54 10.27 -0.69
CA ARG A 248 -0.89 11.11 -1.85
C ARG A 248 -0.81 12.58 -1.46
N LEU A 249 -0.12 13.37 -2.27
CA LEU A 249 0.02 14.80 -2.08
C LEU A 249 -0.45 15.55 -3.33
N PHE A 250 -1.53 16.31 -3.19
CA PHE A 250 -2.02 17.18 -4.25
C PHE A 250 -1.64 18.62 -3.99
N MET A 251 -1.15 19.29 -5.03
CA MET A 251 -1.01 20.74 -5.01
C MET A 251 -2.29 21.36 -5.58
N ARG A 252 -2.91 22.27 -4.83
CA ARG A 252 -4.11 22.99 -5.26
C ARG A 252 -3.83 24.48 -5.33
N LYS A 253 -4.27 25.14 -6.40
CA LYS A 253 -4.30 26.60 -6.42
C LYS A 253 -5.29 27.06 -5.36
N GLY A 254 -4.86 27.98 -4.49
CA GLY A 254 -5.82 28.66 -3.62
C GLY A 254 -6.87 29.38 -4.49
N LYS A 255 -8.14 29.40 -4.06
CA LYS A 255 -9.13 30.30 -4.66
C LYS A 255 -8.54 31.72 -4.58
N ASN A 256 -8.36 32.39 -5.72
CA ASN A 256 -8.01 33.80 -5.73
C ASN A 256 -9.30 34.59 -5.43
N PRO A 257 -9.45 35.18 -4.23
CA PRO A 257 -10.68 35.92 -3.87
C PRO A 257 -10.91 37.17 -4.75
N TYR A 258 -9.93 37.57 -5.57
CA TYR A 258 -10.01 38.71 -6.48
C TYR A 258 -10.28 38.32 -7.94
N ALA A 259 -10.47 37.04 -8.27
CA ALA A 259 -10.61 36.55 -9.65
C ALA A 259 -11.86 37.07 -10.42
N GLY A 260 -12.67 37.94 -9.82
CA GLY A 260 -13.82 38.59 -10.46
C GLY A 260 -13.98 40.08 -10.13
N ARG A 261 -13.07 40.70 -9.38
CA ARG A 261 -13.14 42.16 -9.11
C ARG A 261 -12.45 42.89 -10.25
N LYS A 262 -13.23 43.50 -11.16
CA LYS A 262 -12.73 44.46 -12.15
C LYS A 262 -11.83 45.47 -11.44
N LYS A 263 -10.62 45.69 -11.96
CA LYS A 263 -9.77 46.82 -11.52
C LYS A 263 -10.61 48.08 -11.70
N ARG A 264 -10.81 48.84 -10.62
CA ARG A 264 -11.28 50.23 -10.73
C ARG A 264 -10.13 50.99 -11.41
N SER A 265 -10.30 51.27 -12.70
CA SER A 265 -9.57 52.33 -13.42
C SER A 265 -10.14 53.67 -13.01
#